data_AF-A0A497EYS7-F1
#
_entry.id   AF-A0A497EYS7-F1
#
_cell.length_a   1.000
_cell.length_b   1.000
_cell.length_c   1.000
_cell.angle_alpha   90.00
_cell.angle_beta   90.00
_cell.angle_gamma   90.00
#
_symmetry.space_group_name_H-M   'P 1'
#
loop_
_entity.id
_entity.type
_entity.pdbx_description
1 polymer ?
#
loop_
_entity_poly.entity_id
_entity_poly.type
_entity_poly.pdbx_seq_one_letter_code
_entity_poly.pdbx_strand_id
1 'polypeptide(L)'
;MKRAEPLRATPIRRISVIIDLEDPLAPALPLDEFERLFKKEPEPPRYRIATIEVLTCPEDNHVVLVTECATCPRFIKRVEDVIYCAAKRVR
;
A
#
# COMPACT_ATOMS: atom_id res chain seq x y z
N MET A 1 -33.88 -0.43 17.98
CA MET A 1 -32.61 -0.97 17.44
C MET A 1 -31.84 0.18 16.77
N LYS A 2 -30.64 0.53 17.25
CA LYS A 2 -29.78 1.51 16.55
C LYS A 2 -29.31 0.83 15.25
N ARG A 3 -29.58 1.43 14.08
CA ARG A 3 -29.03 0.95 12.80
C ARG A 3 -27.51 1.01 12.87
N ALA A 4 -26.83 -0.08 12.54
CA ALA A 4 -25.37 -0.07 12.39
C ALA A 4 -25.00 0.93 11.29
N GLU A 5 -24.03 1.81 11.56
CA GLU A 5 -23.54 2.72 10.54
C GLU A 5 -22.86 1.94 9.40
N PRO A 6 -22.97 2.40 8.14
CA PRO A 6 -22.37 1.70 7.02
C PRO A 6 -20.84 1.73 7.13
N LEU A 7 -20.24 0.54 7.14
CA LEU A 7 -18.80 0.33 7.05
C LEU A 7 -18.38 0.36 5.57
N ARG A 8 -17.33 1.12 5.26
CA ARG A 8 -16.67 1.08 3.96
C ARG A 8 -15.49 0.12 4.05
N ALA A 9 -15.44 -0.85 3.14
CA ALA A 9 -14.34 -1.78 2.99
C ALA A 9 -13.53 -1.40 1.76
N THR A 10 -12.22 -1.28 1.92
CA THR A 10 -11.31 -0.95 0.83
C THR A 10 -10.18 -1.96 0.75
N PRO A 11 -9.96 -2.61 -0.40
CA PRO A 11 -8.88 -3.56 -0.58
C PRO A 11 -7.51 -2.87 -0.61
N ILE A 12 -6.52 -3.52 0.00
CA ILE A 12 -5.11 -3.15 -0.06
C ILE A 12 -4.50 -3.77 -1.31
N ARG A 13 -3.72 -2.97 -2.04
CA ARG A 13 -2.85 -3.42 -3.14
C ARG A 13 -1.40 -3.35 -2.68
N ARG A 14 -0.61 -4.35 -3.07
CA ARG A 14 0.82 -4.42 -2.79
C ARG A 14 1.61 -4.16 -4.07
N ILE A 15 2.62 -3.32 -3.97
CA ILE A 15 3.55 -3.01 -5.06
C ILE A 15 4.96 -3.38 -4.57
N SER A 16 5.55 -4.41 -5.15
CA SER A 16 6.92 -4.81 -4.85
C SER A 16 7.87 -4.05 -5.77
N VAL A 17 8.75 -3.23 -5.18
CA VAL A 17 9.73 -2.41 -5.89
C VAL A 17 11.15 -2.82 -5.53
N ILE A 18 12.05 -2.68 -6.51
CA ILE A 18 13.48 -2.94 -6.38
C ILE A 18 14.19 -1.64 -6.02
N ILE A 19 15.02 -1.72 -4.99
CA ILE A 19 15.90 -0.65 -4.53
C ILE A 19 17.34 -1.09 -4.81
N ASP A 20 18.06 -0.31 -5.62
CA ASP A 20 19.51 -0.46 -5.79
C ASP A 20 20.21 0.23 -4.60
N LEU A 21 20.99 -0.53 -3.84
CA LEU A 21 21.72 -0.04 -2.67
C LEU A 21 23.10 0.53 -3.03
N GLU A 22 23.58 0.29 -4.25
CA GLU A 22 24.86 0.80 -4.76
C GLU A 22 24.67 2.08 -5.60
N ASP A 23 23.53 2.20 -6.30
CA ASP A 23 23.20 3.38 -7.09
C ASP A 23 21.91 4.08 -6.57
N PRO A 24 22.03 5.16 -5.77
CA PRO A 24 20.88 5.88 -5.22
C PRO A 24 20.11 6.70 -6.26
N LEU A 25 20.65 6.87 -7.47
CA LEU A 25 19.99 7.57 -8.57
C LEU A 25 19.21 6.61 -9.47
N ALA A 26 19.38 5.30 -9.28
CA ALA A 26 18.60 4.31 -10.01
C ALA A 26 17.11 4.43 -9.65
N PRO A 27 16.22 4.48 -10.65
CA PRO A 27 14.79 4.55 -10.38
C PRO A 27 14.32 3.25 -9.70
N ALA A 28 13.41 3.40 -8.72
CA ALA A 28 12.73 2.24 -8.15
C ALA A 28 11.80 1.63 -9.21
N LEU A 29 12.07 0.37 -9.57
CA LEU A 29 11.29 -0.37 -10.55
C LEU A 29 10.39 -1.41 -9.88
N PRO A 30 9.17 -1.64 -10.38
CA PRO A 30 8.43 -2.85 -10.04
C PRO A 30 9.25 -4.12 -10.32
N LEU A 31 9.10 -5.15 -9.48
CA LEU A 31 9.86 -6.40 -9.61
C LEU A 31 9.71 -7.05 -11.00
N ASP A 32 8.49 -7.09 -11.52
CA ASP A 32 8.17 -7.64 -12.85
C ASP A 32 8.83 -6.84 -13.98
N GLU A 33 8.87 -5.51 -13.85
CA GLU A 33 9.55 -4.64 -14.80
C GLU A 33 11.08 -4.86 -14.77
N PHE A 34 11.65 -5.01 -13.57
CA PHE A 34 13.08 -5.30 -13.42
C PHE A 34 13.46 -6.62 -14.09
N GLU A 35 12.75 -7.71 -13.78
CA GLU A 35 13.01 -9.03 -14.39
C GLU A 35 12.85 -8.97 -15.92
N ARG A 36 11.85 -8.22 -16.41
CA ARG A 36 11.63 -8.03 -17.85
C ARG A 36 12.79 -7.32 -18.53
N LEU A 37 13.32 -6.26 -17.93
CA LEU A 37 14.39 -5.42 -18.51
C LEU A 37 15.76 -6.08 -18.40
N PHE A 38 16.10 -6.62 -17.23
CA PHE A 38 17.44 -7.11 -16.93
C PHE A 38 17.60 -8.63 -17.13
N LYS A 39 16.50 -9.35 -17.38
CA LYS A 39 16.48 -10.82 -17.61
C LYS A 39 17.13 -11.62 -16.48
N LYS A 40 17.08 -11.10 -15.26
CA LYS A 40 17.59 -11.72 -14.05
C LYS A 40 16.77 -11.30 -12.85
N GLU A 41 16.86 -12.08 -11.78
CA GLU A 41 16.30 -11.71 -10.49
C GLU A 41 17.20 -10.69 -9.78
N PRO A 42 16.62 -9.79 -8.97
CA PRO A 42 17.37 -8.84 -8.15
C PRO A 42 18.04 -9.58 -6.98
N GLU A 43 19.36 -9.70 -7.01
CA GLU A 43 20.13 -10.42 -6.00
C GLU A 43 20.74 -9.51 -4.92
N PRO A 44 20.76 -9.94 -3.64
CA PRO A 44 21.53 -9.28 -2.60
C PRO A 44 23.05 -9.48 -2.81
N PRO A 45 23.93 -8.60 -2.28
CA PRO A 45 23.61 -7.47 -1.40
C PRO A 45 23.23 -6.19 -2.13
N ARG A 46 23.39 -6.13 -3.46
CA ARG A 46 23.16 -4.91 -4.24
C ARG A 46 21.68 -4.50 -4.25
N TYR A 47 20.78 -5.44 -4.48
CA TYR A 47 19.36 -5.14 -4.62
C TYR A 47 18.57 -5.55 -3.38
N ARG A 48 17.60 -4.72 -3.01
CA ARG A 48 16.62 -5.02 -1.96
C ARG A 48 15.20 -4.86 -2.51
N ILE A 49 14.33 -5.82 -2.19
CA ILE A 49 12.91 -5.75 -2.52
C ILE A 49 12.17 -5.07 -1.36
N ALA A 50 11.44 -3.99 -1.65
CA ALA A 50 10.53 -3.33 -0.72
C ALA A 50 9.08 -3.51 -1.19
N THR A 51 8.18 -3.82 -0.27
CA THR A 51 6.74 -3.91 -0.58
C THR A 51 6.02 -2.69 -0.03
N ILE A 52 5.38 -1.95 -0.94
CA ILE A 52 4.57 -0.77 -0.62
C ILE A 52 3.10 -1.20 -0.63
N GLU A 53 2.40 -0.98 0.48
CA GLU A 53 0.98 -1.22 0.58
C GLU A 53 0.20 0.08 0.38
N VAL A 54 -0.67 0.09 -0.63
CA VAL A 54 -1.52 1.23 -0.99
C VAL A 54 -2.99 0.84 -1.06
N LEU A 55 -3.88 1.80 -0.93
CA LEU A 55 -5.31 1.63 -1.20
C LEU A 55 -5.91 2.91 -1.79
N THR A 56 -7.12 2.83 -2.32
CA THR A 56 -7.88 4.00 -2.77
C THR A 56 -8.84 4.42 -1.66
N CYS A 57 -8.61 5.58 -1.05
CA CYS A 57 -9.43 6.09 0.04
C CYS A 57 -10.90 6.24 -0.44
N PRO A 58 -11.89 5.64 0.26
CA PRO A 58 -13.27 5.64 -0.20
C PRO A 58 -14.02 6.94 0.12
N GLU A 59 -13.31 7.99 0.58
CA GLU A 59 -13.86 9.31 0.84
C GLU A 59 -13.58 10.28 -0.31
N ASP A 60 -12.33 10.32 -0.77
CA ASP A 60 -11.85 11.28 -1.77
C ASP A 60 -11.28 10.62 -3.03
N ASN A 61 -11.25 9.28 -3.09
CA ASN A 61 -10.69 8.47 -4.17
C ASN A 61 -9.19 8.69 -4.43
N HIS A 62 -8.44 9.24 -3.47
CA HIS A 62 -6.99 9.33 -3.58
C HIS A 62 -6.32 7.99 -3.28
N VAL A 63 -5.20 7.73 -3.94
CA VAL A 63 -4.30 6.63 -3.57
C VAL A 63 -3.52 7.07 -2.34
N VAL A 64 -3.62 6.30 -1.27
CA VAL A 64 -2.94 6.56 0.01
C VAL A 64 -2.16 5.33 0.44
N LEU A 65 -1.13 5.53 1.26
CA LEU A 65 -0.43 4.45 1.92
C LEU A 65 -1.29 3.85 3.02
N VAL A 66 -1.18 2.54 3.22
CA VAL A 66 -1.87 1.87 4.35
C VAL A 66 -1.41 2.44 5.69
N THR A 67 -0.16 2.87 5.80
CA THR A 67 0.39 3.52 7.00
C THR A 67 -0.29 4.85 7.32
N GLU A 68 -0.70 5.63 6.31
CA GLU A 68 -1.44 6.88 6.49
C GLU A 68 -2.88 6.62 6.95
N CYS A 69 -3.45 5.46 6.64
CA CYS A 69 -4.79 5.12 7.10
C CYS A 69 -4.87 4.98 8.63
N ALA A 70 -3.79 4.58 9.31
CA ALA A 70 -3.78 4.42 10.77
C ALA A 70 -4.02 5.74 11.54
N THR A 71 -3.72 6.89 10.91
CA THR A 71 -3.91 8.22 11.48
C THR A 71 -5.21 8.89 11.03
N CYS A 72 -5.95 8.27 10.11
CA CYS A 72 -7.22 8.78 9.61
C CYS A 72 -8.31 8.72 10.69
N PRO A 73 -9.10 9.79 10.91
CA PRO A 73 -10.16 9.81 11.94
C PRO A 73 -11.33 8.88 11.60
N ARG A 74 -11.39 8.30 10.39
CA ARG A 74 -12.41 7.34 9.97
C ARG A 74 -11.93 5.89 10.06
N PHE A 75 -10.65 5.65 10.35
CA PHE A 75 -10.09 4.30 10.41
C PHE A 75 -10.65 3.54 11.61
N ILE A 76 -11.10 2.32 11.35
CA ILE A 76 -11.59 1.41 12.40
C ILE A 76 -10.56 0.31 12.64
N LYS A 77 -10.23 -0.46 11.60
CA LYS A 77 -9.30 -1.57 11.69
C LYS A 77 -8.82 -2.04 10.32
N ARG A 78 -7.70 -2.76 10.33
CA ARG A 78 -7.25 -3.63 9.24
C ARG A 78 -7.63 -5.07 9.54
N VAL A 79 -8.10 -5.80 8.55
CA VAL A 79 -8.23 -7.26 8.59
C VAL A 79 -7.63 -7.79 7.30
N GLU A 80 -6.54 -8.55 7.40
CA GLU A 80 -5.79 -9.07 6.26
C GLU A 80 -5.45 -7.95 5.26
N ASP A 81 -6.03 -8.02 4.06
CA ASP A 81 -5.81 -7.12 2.92
C ASP A 81 -6.96 -6.15 2.72
N VAL A 82 -7.70 -5.84 3.78
CA VAL A 82 -8.81 -4.90 3.75
C VAL A 82 -8.73 -3.92 4.91
N ILE A 83 -8.91 -2.65 4.60
CA ILE A 83 -9.12 -1.59 5.59
C ILE A 83 -10.62 -1.31 5.71
N TYR A 84 -11.08 -1.24 6.95
CA TYR A 84 -12.44 -0.87 7.30
C TYR A 84 -12.49 0.56 7.84
N CYS A 85 -13.31 1.38 7.21
CA CYS A 85 -13.51 2.78 7.57
C CYS A 85 -14.97 3.05 7.94
N ALA A 86 -15.18 3.95 8.90
CA ALA A 86 -16.48 4.52 9.20
C ALA A 86 -16.88 5.54 8.12
N ALA A 87 -18.19 5.68 7.88
CA ALA A 87 -18.70 6.76 7.02
C ALA A 87 -18.47 8.16 7.62
N LYS A 88 -18.35 8.26 8.95
CA LYS A 88 -18.09 9.50 9.70
C LYS A 88 -16.80 9.38 10.52
N ARG A 89 -16.32 10.52 11.03
CA ARG A 89 -15.18 10.53 11.95
C ARG A 89 -15.56 9.83 13.26
N VAL A 90 -14.70 8.93 13.71
CA VAL A 90 -14.81 8.19 14.97
C VAL A 90 -13.79 8.65 16.01
N ARG A 91 -12.85 9.52 15.61
CA ARG A 91 -11.84 10.17 16.44
C ARG A 91 -11.81 11.67 16.12
#